data_AF-A0A3M7SAD1-F1
#
_entry.id   AF-A0A3M7SAD1-F1
#
_cell.length_a   1.000
_cell.length_b   1.000
_cell.length_c   1.000
_cell.angle_alpha   90.00
_cell.angle_beta   90.00
_cell.angle_gamma   90.00
#
_symmetry.space_group_name_H-M   'P 1'
#
loop_
_entity.id
_entity.type
_entity.pdbx_description
1 polymer ?
#
loop_
_entity_poly.entity_id
_entity_poly.type
_entity_poly.pdbx_seq_one_letter_code
_entity_poly.pdbx_strand_id
1 'polypeptide(L)'
;MHPCDVLDELKQNLCGKNCGDVKKTNYGKSFIRSVEPLTGNEDDAEEWLNQYDRIAYANEWSRGEKGRKLPVWLKEKDLNILYDLEQIYKHNYEIVRKMIIDKMDRSNNIEYLQEFFIRTQKNGESVDDYSRTLKKAYNKAFKASMSEDANKALFGRFRTGIIPEIQSIMCTTEPKSYDEAVEMANKIERSLE
;
A
#
# COMPACT_ATOMS: atom_id res chain seq x y z
N MET A 1 22.40 -8.04 56.92
CA MET A 1 21.05 -7.89 56.37
C MET A 1 21.17 -8.00 54.86
N HIS A 2 20.89 -9.18 54.30
CA HIS A 2 21.00 -9.45 52.87
C HIS A 2 19.64 -9.20 52.19
N PRO A 3 19.58 -8.69 50.94
CA PRO A 3 18.33 -8.27 50.30
C PRO A 3 17.51 -9.43 49.69
N CYS A 4 17.88 -10.69 49.95
CA CYS A 4 17.24 -11.85 49.33
C CYS A 4 16.07 -12.43 50.14
N ASP A 5 15.92 -12.05 51.41
CA ASP A 5 14.96 -12.71 52.32
C ASP A 5 13.55 -12.09 52.28
N VAL A 6 13.32 -11.02 51.51
CA VAL A 6 12.01 -10.35 51.38
C VAL A 6 11.17 -10.90 50.21
N LEU A 7 11.81 -11.61 49.27
CA LEU A 7 11.14 -12.12 48.06
C LEU A 7 10.48 -13.50 48.23
N ASP A 8 10.78 -14.23 49.30
CA ASP A 8 10.19 -15.55 49.57
C ASP A 8 8.91 -15.48 50.42
N GLU A 9 8.71 -14.43 51.23
CA GLU A 9 7.46 -14.21 51.97
C GLU A 9 6.28 -13.77 51.07
N LEU A 10 6.54 -13.15 49.92
CA LEU A 10 5.50 -12.79 48.94
C LEU A 10 5.06 -13.96 48.05
N LYS A 11 5.86 -15.03 47.95
CA LYS A 11 5.52 -16.22 47.16
C LYS A 11 4.60 -17.20 47.90
N GLN A 12 4.64 -17.21 49.24
CA GLN A 12 3.83 -18.14 50.04
C GLN A 12 2.38 -17.68 50.29
N ASN A 13 2.02 -16.41 50.01
CA ASN A 13 0.68 -15.88 50.27
C ASN A 13 -0.30 -15.90 49.08
N LEU A 14 0.06 -16.47 47.94
CA LEU A 14 -0.84 -16.57 46.77
C LEU A 14 -1.17 -18.02 46.35
N CYS A 15 -0.64 -19.02 47.04
CA CYS A 15 -0.99 -20.43 46.85
C CYS A 15 -1.64 -20.98 48.12
N GLY A 16 -2.95 -20.76 48.28
CA GLY A 16 -3.72 -21.49 49.29
C GLY A 16 -5.06 -20.87 49.67
N LYS A 17 -6.12 -21.17 48.90
CA LYS A 17 -7.41 -21.65 49.41
C LYS A 17 -8.43 -21.82 48.28
N ASN A 18 -8.86 -23.08 48.10
CA ASN A 18 -9.99 -23.52 47.29
C ASN A 18 -11.30 -22.85 47.75
N CYS A 19 -12.17 -22.49 46.80
CA CYS A 19 -13.59 -22.91 46.83
C CYS A 19 -14.30 -22.53 45.53
N GLY A 20 -15.01 -23.48 44.92
CA GLY A 20 -16.02 -23.21 43.91
C GLY A 20 -15.86 -24.06 42.66
N ASP A 21 -16.37 -25.30 42.72
CA ASP A 21 -16.85 -26.00 41.54
C ASP A 21 -17.85 -25.12 40.79
N VAL A 22 -17.39 -24.43 39.75
CA VAL A 22 -18.26 -23.96 38.69
C VAL A 22 -17.79 -24.63 37.41
N LYS A 23 -18.47 -25.73 37.07
CA LYS A 23 -18.48 -26.29 35.72
C LYS A 23 -18.95 -25.19 34.76
N LYS A 24 -18.05 -24.35 34.25
CA LYS A 24 -18.29 -23.59 33.02
C LYS A 24 -17.80 -24.46 31.88
N THR A 25 -18.70 -25.37 31.52
CA THR A 25 -19.03 -25.76 30.14
C THR A 25 -18.00 -25.33 29.11
N ASN A 26 -17.30 -26.35 28.60
CA ASN A 26 -16.55 -26.36 27.36
C ASN A 26 -17.50 -26.00 26.21
N TYR A 27 -17.85 -24.72 26.08
CA TYR A 27 -18.42 -24.19 24.85
C TYR A 27 -17.25 -24.13 23.89
N GLY A 28 -17.24 -25.07 22.96
CA GLY A 28 -16.21 -25.20 21.96
C GLY A 28 -15.86 -23.81 21.43
N LYS A 29 -14.58 -23.43 21.56
CA LYS A 29 -14.01 -22.37 20.75
C LYS A 29 -14.29 -22.81 19.32
N SER A 30 -15.36 -22.29 18.75
CA SER A 30 -15.56 -22.30 17.31
C SER A 30 -14.40 -21.49 16.79
N PHE A 31 -13.30 -22.18 16.53
CA PHE A 31 -12.26 -21.75 15.61
C PHE A 31 -13.06 -21.22 14.44
N ILE A 32 -13.06 -19.90 14.21
CA ILE A 32 -13.55 -19.37 12.95
C ILE A 32 -12.52 -19.92 11.95
N ARG A 33 -12.81 -21.14 11.46
CA ARG A 33 -11.91 -21.99 10.67
C ARG A 33 -11.83 -21.51 9.23
N SER A 34 -12.47 -20.40 8.93
CA SER A 34 -12.34 -19.72 7.66
C SER A 34 -12.10 -18.27 8.00
N VAL A 35 -10.83 -17.93 8.21
CA VAL A 35 -10.43 -16.55 8.02
C VAL A 35 -10.66 -16.31 6.53
N GLU A 36 -11.67 -15.49 6.22
CA GLU A 36 -11.92 -15.08 4.84
C GLU A 36 -10.59 -14.59 4.24
N PRO A 37 -10.29 -14.94 2.96
CA PRO A 37 -9.10 -14.44 2.31
C PRO A 37 -9.05 -12.92 2.45
N LEU A 38 -7.86 -12.37 2.62
CA LEU A 38 -7.70 -10.92 2.52
C LEU A 38 -8.07 -10.52 1.10
N THR A 39 -9.13 -9.71 0.98
CA THR A 39 -9.76 -9.30 -0.28
C THR A 39 -9.47 -7.83 -0.62
N GLY A 40 -8.76 -7.12 0.26
CA GLY A 40 -8.33 -5.74 0.04
C GLY A 40 -7.46 -5.61 -1.21
N ASN A 41 -7.43 -4.42 -1.79
CA ASN A 41 -6.56 -4.14 -2.92
C ASN A 41 -5.10 -4.37 -2.50
N GLU A 42 -4.40 -5.31 -3.15
CA GLU A 42 -2.99 -5.64 -2.85
C GLU A 42 -2.02 -4.49 -3.15
N ASP A 43 -2.51 -3.47 -3.87
CA ASP A 43 -1.80 -2.22 -4.13
C ASP A 43 -2.00 -1.18 -3.00
N ASP A 44 -2.89 -1.46 -2.05
CA ASP A 44 -3.17 -0.66 -0.86
C ASP A 44 -2.86 -1.47 0.41
N ALA A 45 -1.58 -1.40 0.81
CA ALA A 45 -1.07 -2.08 1.99
C ALA A 45 -1.83 -1.69 3.28
N GLU A 46 -2.33 -0.45 3.34
CA GLU A 46 -3.05 0.06 4.50
C GLU A 46 -4.45 -0.54 4.59
N GLU A 47 -5.19 -0.59 3.48
CA GLU A 47 -6.49 -1.27 3.42
C GLU A 47 -6.36 -2.75 3.81
N TRP A 48 -5.36 -3.43 3.26
CA TRP A 48 -5.08 -4.83 3.57
C TRP A 48 -4.76 -5.06 5.05
N LEU A 49 -3.89 -4.24 5.64
CA LEU A 49 -3.51 -4.34 7.06
C LEU A 49 -4.69 -4.00 7.99
N ASN A 50 -5.59 -3.10 7.55
CA ASN A 50 -6.81 -2.81 8.29
C ASN A 50 -7.78 -4.01 8.30
N GLN A 51 -7.85 -4.79 7.22
CA GLN A 51 -8.62 -6.04 7.20
C GLN A 51 -7.99 -7.08 8.15
N TYR A 52 -6.67 -7.21 8.15
CA TYR A 52 -5.94 -8.04 9.11
C TYR A 52 -6.24 -7.66 10.57
N ASP A 53 -6.25 -6.36 10.87
CA ASP A 53 -6.56 -5.86 12.22
C ASP A 53 -7.99 -6.17 12.67
N ARG A 54 -8.97 -6.12 11.75
CA ARG A 54 -10.37 -6.51 12.04
C ARG A 54 -10.48 -8.00 12.37
N ILE A 55 -9.77 -8.86 11.63
CA ILE A 55 -9.72 -10.31 11.89
C ILE A 55 -9.07 -10.57 13.25
N ALA A 56 -7.94 -9.92 13.53
CA ALA A 56 -7.22 -10.08 14.78
C ALA A 56 -8.06 -9.64 15.98
N TYR A 57 -8.82 -8.55 15.83
CA TYR A 57 -9.78 -8.08 16.83
C TYR A 57 -10.88 -9.11 17.08
N ALA A 58 -11.52 -9.63 16.01
CA ALA A 58 -12.58 -10.63 16.13
C ALA A 58 -12.13 -11.95 16.78
N ASN A 59 -10.84 -12.27 16.68
CA ASN A 59 -10.24 -13.46 17.28
C ASN A 59 -9.50 -13.19 18.61
N GLU A 60 -9.62 -11.98 19.16
CA GLU A 60 -8.98 -11.56 20.42
C GLU A 60 -7.46 -11.78 20.45
N TRP A 61 -6.78 -11.61 19.32
CA TRP A 61 -5.33 -11.80 19.26
C TRP A 61 -4.61 -10.72 20.06
N SER A 62 -3.71 -11.17 20.94
CA SER A 62 -2.74 -10.30 21.61
C SER A 62 -1.79 -9.66 20.59
N ARG A 63 -1.13 -8.56 20.98
CA ARG A 63 -0.12 -7.89 20.15
C ARG A 63 0.98 -8.85 19.69
N GLY A 64 1.41 -9.77 20.55
CA GLY A 64 2.41 -10.78 20.22
C GLY A 64 1.87 -11.86 19.25
N GLU A 65 0.59 -12.21 19.33
CA GLU A 65 -0.05 -13.11 18.36
C GLU A 65 -0.22 -12.46 17.00
N LYS A 66 -0.57 -11.17 16.94
CA LYS A 66 -0.61 -10.41 15.68
C LYS A 66 0.75 -10.44 14.97
N GLY A 67 1.84 -10.17 15.68
CA GLY A 67 3.19 -10.21 15.08
C GLY A 67 3.58 -11.60 14.57
N ARG A 68 3.31 -12.65 15.36
CA ARG A 68 3.65 -14.04 14.99
C ARG A 68 2.82 -14.58 13.82
N LYS A 69 1.56 -14.16 13.69
CA LYS A 69 0.65 -14.66 12.66
C LYS A 69 0.78 -13.91 11.35
N LEU A 70 1.13 -12.63 11.38
CA LEU A 70 1.20 -11.76 10.19
C LEU A 70 2.00 -12.37 9.01
N PRO A 71 3.17 -13.00 9.20
CA PRO A 71 3.93 -13.58 8.09
C PRO A 71 3.17 -14.66 7.29
N VAL A 72 2.26 -15.40 7.93
CA VAL A 72 1.46 -16.45 7.25
C VAL A 72 0.45 -15.85 6.25
N TRP A 73 0.10 -14.57 6.45
CA TRP A 73 -0.89 -13.87 5.65
C TRP A 73 -0.27 -13.12 4.47
N LEU A 74 1.05 -12.86 4.50
CA LEU A 74 1.75 -12.11 3.47
C LEU A 74 2.12 -13.00 2.28
N LYS A 75 2.03 -12.44 1.07
CA LYS A 75 2.51 -13.08 -0.16
C LYS A 75 4.00 -12.86 -0.34
N GLU A 76 4.64 -13.61 -1.24
CA GLU A 76 6.10 -13.65 -1.43
C GLU A 76 6.78 -12.27 -1.50
N LYS A 77 6.20 -11.29 -2.22
CA LYS A 77 6.76 -9.93 -2.33
C LYS A 77 6.84 -9.21 -0.97
N ASP A 78 5.84 -9.41 -0.12
CA ASP A 78 5.71 -8.76 1.19
C ASP A 78 6.40 -9.59 2.30
N LEU A 79 6.52 -10.89 2.10
CA LEU A 79 7.25 -11.81 2.98
C LEU A 79 8.76 -11.52 2.96
N ASN A 80 9.32 -11.20 1.79
CA ASN A 80 10.72 -10.80 1.63
C ASN A 80 11.05 -9.54 2.45
N ILE A 81 10.10 -8.62 2.59
CA ILE A 81 10.24 -7.43 3.45
C ILE A 81 10.49 -7.85 4.90
N LEU A 82 9.80 -8.88 5.37
CA LEU A 82 9.94 -9.42 6.72
C LEU A 82 11.23 -10.22 6.93
N TYR A 83 11.76 -10.85 5.88
CA TYR A 83 13.06 -11.53 5.95
C TYR A 83 14.22 -10.55 6.14
N ASP A 84 14.17 -9.40 5.47
CA ASP A 84 15.18 -8.32 5.58
C ASP A 84 15.24 -7.66 6.97
N LEU A 85 14.24 -7.86 7.84
CA LEU A 85 14.20 -7.26 9.18
C LEU A 85 15.09 -8.00 10.18
N GLU A 86 15.70 -7.26 11.10
CA GLU A 86 16.34 -7.86 12.27
C GLU A 86 15.31 -8.60 13.15
N GLN A 87 15.69 -9.76 13.69
CA GLN A 87 14.79 -10.63 14.48
C GLN A 87 14.08 -9.90 15.63
N ILE A 88 14.73 -8.90 16.22
CA ILE A 88 14.20 -8.12 17.35
C ILE A 88 12.95 -7.32 16.98
N TYR A 89 12.76 -6.97 15.70
CA TYR A 89 11.61 -6.19 15.24
C TYR A 89 10.46 -7.06 14.73
N LYS A 90 10.71 -8.32 14.34
CA LYS A 90 9.70 -9.22 13.73
C LYS A 90 8.51 -9.53 14.64
N HIS A 91 8.69 -9.40 15.95
CA HIS A 91 7.65 -9.67 16.95
C HIS A 91 6.84 -8.42 17.33
N ASN A 92 7.28 -7.23 16.90
CA ASN A 92 6.57 -5.99 17.17
C ASN A 92 5.66 -5.64 15.99
N TYR A 93 4.38 -6.00 16.13
CA TYR A 93 3.36 -5.78 15.10
C TYR A 93 3.36 -4.35 14.53
N GLU A 94 3.47 -3.33 15.38
CA GLU A 94 3.41 -1.92 14.92
C GLU A 94 4.59 -1.53 14.03
N ILE A 95 5.79 -2.03 14.36
CA ILE A 95 6.99 -1.76 13.57
C ILE A 95 6.88 -2.47 12.22
N VAL A 96 6.48 -3.74 12.23
CA VAL A 96 6.30 -4.53 11.01
C VAL A 96 5.20 -3.95 10.12
N ARG A 97 4.05 -3.57 10.69
CA ARG A 97 2.94 -2.91 9.99
C ARG A 97 3.42 -1.65 9.26
N LYS A 98 4.09 -0.75 9.97
CA LYS A 98 4.61 0.49 9.39
C LYS A 98 5.61 0.21 8.26
N MET A 99 6.52 -0.73 8.45
CA MET A 99 7.55 -1.07 7.45
C MET A 99 6.96 -1.69 6.19
N ILE A 100 5.94 -2.55 6.32
CA ILE A 100 5.22 -3.12 5.18
C ILE A 100 4.56 -1.99 4.38
N ILE A 101 3.82 -1.09 5.04
CA ILE A 101 3.21 0.08 4.38
C ILE A 101 4.29 0.91 3.67
N ASP A 102 5.34 1.31 4.39
CA ASP A 102 6.39 2.18 3.84
C ASP A 102 7.13 1.56 2.65
N LYS A 103 7.32 0.23 2.63
CA LYS A 103 8.05 -0.45 1.55
C LYS A 103 7.14 -0.79 0.38
N MET A 104 5.89 -1.18 0.62
CA MET A 104 4.89 -1.35 -0.45
C MET A 104 4.56 -0.02 -1.13
N ASP A 105 4.35 1.06 -0.37
CA ASP A 105 4.15 2.40 -0.93
C ASP A 105 5.32 2.84 -1.81
N ARG A 106 6.56 2.53 -1.40
CA ARG A 106 7.76 2.82 -2.19
C ARG A 106 7.82 1.99 -3.47
N SER A 107 7.58 0.67 -3.39
CA SER A 107 7.57 -0.21 -4.57
C SER A 107 6.49 0.18 -5.56
N ASN A 108 5.26 0.38 -5.08
CA ASN A 108 4.12 0.78 -5.91
C ASN A 108 4.38 2.14 -6.56
N ASN A 109 4.98 3.10 -5.83
CA ASN A 109 5.37 4.39 -6.41
C ASN A 109 6.39 4.25 -7.55
N ILE A 110 7.40 3.38 -7.40
CA ILE A 110 8.37 3.11 -8.49
C ILE A 110 7.65 2.57 -9.74
N GLU A 111 6.76 1.59 -9.58
CA GLU A 111 6.00 1.02 -10.69
C GLU A 111 5.08 2.07 -11.35
N TYR A 112 4.40 2.90 -10.55
CA TYR A 112 3.56 3.97 -11.07
C TYR A 112 4.36 5.05 -11.81
N LEU A 113 5.54 5.42 -11.31
CA LEU A 113 6.44 6.33 -12.00
C LEU A 113 6.91 5.72 -13.33
N GLN A 114 7.25 4.44 -13.35
CA GLN A 114 7.59 3.74 -14.58
C GLN A 114 6.41 3.74 -15.56
N GLU A 115 5.20 3.34 -15.13
CA GLU A 115 3.98 3.37 -15.94
C GLU A 115 3.78 4.76 -16.57
N PHE A 116 3.93 5.83 -15.79
CA PHE A 116 3.83 7.20 -16.25
C PHE A 116 4.91 7.58 -17.27
N PHE A 117 6.19 7.30 -16.97
CA PHE A 117 7.31 7.72 -17.82
C PHE A 117 7.48 6.89 -19.09
N ILE A 118 6.93 5.68 -19.17
CA ILE A 118 6.94 4.89 -20.42
C ILE A 118 5.69 5.13 -21.27
N ARG A 119 4.64 5.74 -20.71
CA ARG A 119 3.38 5.94 -21.42
C ARG A 119 3.53 6.92 -22.59
N THR A 120 3.39 6.42 -23.81
CA THR A 120 3.33 7.17 -25.08
C THR A 120 2.03 6.85 -25.80
N GLN A 121 1.48 7.76 -26.60
CA GLN A 121 0.30 7.52 -27.43
C GLN A 121 0.55 6.30 -28.32
N LYS A 122 -0.41 5.36 -28.33
CA LYS A 122 -0.32 4.16 -29.16
C LYS A 122 -0.77 4.46 -30.58
N ASN A 123 -0.34 3.66 -31.56
CA ASN A 123 -0.84 3.80 -32.92
C ASN A 123 -2.37 3.56 -32.95
N GLY A 124 -3.12 4.49 -33.55
CA GLY A 124 -4.58 4.46 -33.61
C GLY A 124 -5.29 4.82 -32.30
N GLU A 125 -4.57 5.23 -31.25
CA GLU A 125 -5.17 5.78 -30.04
C GLU A 125 -5.42 7.27 -30.20
N SER A 126 -6.63 7.73 -29.86
CA SER A 126 -6.97 9.16 -29.91
C SER A 126 -6.16 9.99 -28.92
N VAL A 127 -5.95 11.29 -29.20
CA VAL A 127 -5.31 12.22 -28.28
C VAL A 127 -6.04 12.27 -26.94
N ASP A 128 -7.38 12.26 -26.95
CA ASP A 128 -8.19 12.29 -25.73
C ASP A 128 -8.03 11.03 -24.87
N ASP A 129 -8.00 9.85 -25.47
CA ASP A 129 -7.79 8.60 -24.72
C ASP A 129 -6.36 8.51 -24.17
N TYR A 130 -5.37 8.93 -24.96
CA TYR A 130 -3.99 9.07 -24.49
C TYR A 130 -3.89 10.04 -23.31
N SER A 131 -4.46 11.24 -23.44
CA SER A 131 -4.49 12.26 -22.39
C SER A 131 -5.11 11.72 -21.11
N ARG A 132 -6.30 11.11 -21.20
CA ARG A 132 -7.04 10.56 -20.05
C ARG A 132 -6.24 9.50 -19.31
N THR A 133 -5.66 8.55 -20.04
CA THR A 133 -4.89 7.44 -19.47
C THR A 133 -3.53 7.91 -18.91
N LEU A 134 -2.86 8.87 -19.56
CA LEU A 134 -1.65 9.51 -19.03
C LEU A 134 -1.95 10.25 -17.72
N LYS A 135 -3.04 11.02 -17.67
CA LYS A 135 -3.47 11.74 -16.47
C LYS A 135 -3.83 10.78 -15.33
N LYS A 136 -4.39 9.61 -15.65
CA LYS A 136 -4.62 8.52 -14.68
C LYS A 136 -3.29 7.98 -14.12
N ALA A 137 -2.30 7.69 -14.96
CA ALA A 137 -0.98 7.22 -14.52
C ALA A 137 -0.25 8.28 -13.68
N TYR A 138 -0.34 9.56 -14.08
CA TYR A 138 0.15 10.70 -13.32
C TYR A 138 -0.45 10.76 -11.91
N ASN A 139 -1.78 10.68 -11.81
CA ASN A 139 -2.46 10.77 -10.51
C ASN A 139 -2.03 9.63 -9.57
N LYS A 140 -1.77 8.42 -10.09
CA LYS A 140 -1.22 7.31 -9.30
C LYS A 140 0.21 7.60 -8.84
N ALA A 141 1.09 7.97 -9.76
CA ALA A 141 2.52 8.17 -9.49
C ALA A 141 2.79 9.32 -8.53
N PHE A 142 2.03 10.40 -8.66
CA PHE A 142 2.22 11.61 -7.87
C PHE A 142 1.16 11.77 -6.77
N LYS A 143 0.34 10.73 -6.49
CA LYS A 143 -0.75 10.76 -5.49
C LYS A 143 -1.63 12.01 -5.62
N ALA A 144 -1.99 12.38 -6.85
CA ALA A 144 -2.72 13.60 -7.21
C ALA A 144 -2.09 14.91 -6.67
N SER A 145 -0.76 14.95 -6.51
CA SER A 145 -0.02 16.17 -6.19
C SER A 145 -0.35 17.28 -7.18
N MET A 146 -0.59 18.48 -6.65
CA MET A 146 -0.75 19.70 -7.43
C MET A 146 0.54 20.53 -7.47
N SER A 147 1.69 19.92 -7.15
CA SER A 147 2.97 20.62 -7.18
C SER A 147 3.31 21.07 -8.60
N GLU A 148 3.95 22.24 -8.69
CA GLU A 148 4.33 22.82 -9.98
C GLU A 148 5.24 21.88 -10.78
N ASP A 149 6.18 21.21 -10.12
CA ASP A 149 7.10 20.26 -10.75
C ASP A 149 6.38 19.01 -11.27
N ALA A 150 5.38 18.51 -10.56
CA ALA A 150 4.58 17.37 -11.01
C ALA A 150 3.74 17.76 -12.25
N ASN A 151 3.13 18.95 -12.23
CA ASN A 151 2.41 19.49 -13.39
C ASN A 151 3.34 19.70 -14.60
N LYS A 152 4.57 20.18 -14.39
CA LYS A 152 5.61 20.27 -15.43
C LYS A 152 5.98 18.90 -15.98
N ALA A 153 6.08 17.88 -15.13
CA ALA A 153 6.33 16.50 -15.56
C ALA A 153 5.19 15.95 -16.42
N LEU A 154 3.92 16.13 -16.01
CA LEU A 154 2.74 15.75 -16.81
C LEU A 154 2.77 16.42 -18.18
N PHE A 155 3.00 17.73 -18.20
CA PHE A 155 3.04 18.51 -19.43
C PHE A 155 4.19 18.08 -20.36
N GLY A 156 5.41 17.97 -19.83
CA GLY A 156 6.57 17.51 -20.58
C GLY A 156 6.40 16.09 -21.10
N ARG A 157 5.79 15.20 -20.31
CA ARG A 157 5.52 13.82 -20.73
C ARG A 157 4.51 13.75 -21.86
N PHE A 158 3.44 14.53 -21.81
CA PHE A 158 2.47 14.60 -22.90
C PHE A 158 3.12 15.05 -24.21
N ARG A 159 3.91 16.13 -24.18
CA ARG A 159 4.60 16.65 -25.36
C ARG A 159 5.60 15.66 -25.96
N THR A 160 6.28 14.88 -25.12
CA THR A 160 7.30 13.92 -25.57
C THR A 160 6.73 12.56 -25.94
N GLY A 161 5.56 12.20 -25.41
CA GLY A 161 4.94 10.90 -25.62
C GLY A 161 3.80 10.86 -26.64
N ILE A 162 3.34 12.01 -27.15
CA ILE A 162 2.39 12.06 -28.27
C ILE A 162 3.04 11.58 -29.58
N ILE A 163 2.24 11.14 -30.55
CA ILE A 163 2.79 10.63 -31.83
C ILE A 163 3.61 11.69 -32.58
N PRO A 164 4.65 11.29 -33.33
CA PRO A 164 5.59 12.21 -33.97
C PRO A 164 4.95 13.26 -34.91
N GLU A 165 3.88 12.88 -35.61
CA GLU A 165 3.16 13.74 -36.56
C GLU A 165 2.54 14.96 -35.85
N ILE A 166 1.80 14.71 -34.76
CA ILE A 166 1.21 15.76 -33.94
C ILE A 166 2.30 16.52 -33.19
N GLN A 167 3.32 15.82 -32.68
CA GLN A 167 4.44 16.42 -31.98
C GLN A 167 5.18 17.45 -32.85
N SER A 168 5.46 17.11 -34.10
CA SER A 168 6.19 17.97 -35.04
C SER A 168 5.45 19.28 -35.29
N ILE A 169 4.13 19.20 -35.52
CA ILE A 169 3.28 20.38 -35.72
C ILE A 169 3.19 21.19 -34.43
N MET A 170 2.97 20.53 -33.29
CA MET A 170 2.86 21.18 -31.99
C MET A 170 4.17 21.85 -31.55
N CYS A 171 5.34 21.45 -32.05
CA CYS A 171 6.61 22.14 -31.79
C CYS A 171 6.68 23.53 -32.42
N THR A 172 5.87 23.82 -33.43
CA THR A 172 5.77 25.17 -34.04
C THR A 172 4.90 26.13 -33.23
N THR A 173 4.23 25.58 -32.22
CA THR A 173 3.30 26.27 -31.33
C THR A 173 3.82 26.18 -29.90
N GLU A 174 3.60 27.21 -29.09
CA GLU A 174 4.12 27.25 -27.72
C GLU A 174 2.96 27.12 -26.71
N PRO A 175 2.40 25.90 -26.50
CA PRO A 175 1.37 25.72 -25.49
C PRO A 175 1.96 26.02 -24.10
N LYS A 176 1.21 26.74 -23.27
CA LYS A 176 1.66 27.19 -21.94
C LYS A 176 1.23 26.25 -20.81
N SER A 177 0.31 25.34 -21.11
CA SER A 177 -0.24 24.41 -20.14
C SER A 177 -0.52 23.04 -20.76
N TYR A 178 -0.72 22.05 -19.90
CA TYR A 178 -1.15 20.72 -20.32
C TYR A 178 -2.49 20.75 -21.06
N ASP A 179 -3.49 21.44 -20.51
CA ASP A 179 -4.83 21.47 -21.11
C ASP A 179 -4.83 22.17 -22.49
N GLU A 180 -4.07 23.26 -22.64
CA GLU A 180 -3.88 23.93 -23.93
C GLU A 180 -3.19 23.01 -24.96
N ALA A 181 -2.19 22.24 -24.53
CA ALA A 181 -1.51 21.28 -25.40
C ALA A 181 -2.43 20.14 -25.84
N VAL A 182 -3.31 19.65 -24.96
CA VAL A 182 -4.32 18.64 -25.29
C VAL A 182 -5.33 19.21 -26.29
N GLU A 183 -5.84 20.42 -26.06
CA GLU A 183 -6.78 21.06 -26.97
C GLU A 183 -6.18 21.24 -28.37
N MET A 184 -4.91 21.68 -28.43
CA MET A 184 -4.19 21.90 -29.67
C MET A 184 -3.89 20.58 -30.40
N ALA A 185 -3.42 19.56 -29.68
CA ALA A 185 -3.20 18.23 -30.22
C ALA A 185 -4.49 17.64 -30.83
N ASN A 186 -5.63 17.81 -30.16
CA ASN A 186 -6.94 17.41 -30.68
C ASN A 186 -7.37 18.17 -31.94
N LYS A 187 -6.96 19.43 -32.11
CA LYS A 187 -7.21 20.18 -33.35
C LYS A 187 -6.34 19.67 -34.50
N ILE A 188 -5.08 19.32 -34.20
CA ILE A 188 -4.15 18.76 -35.17
C ILE A 188 -4.61 17.36 -35.60
N GLU A 189 -4.95 16.48 -34.66
CA GLU A 189 -5.47 15.14 -34.93
C GLU A 189 -6.64 15.17 -35.91
N ARG A 190 -7.65 16.01 -35.64
CA ARG A 190 -8.80 16.22 -36.54
C ARG A 190 -8.48 16.80 -37.91
N SER A 191 -7.30 17.40 -38.07
CA SER A 191 -6.84 17.93 -39.37
C SER A 191 -6.04 16.89 -40.18
N LEU A 192 -5.68 15.78 -39.55
CA LEU A 192 -4.96 14.65 -40.16
C LEU A 192 -5.89 13.50 -40.58
N GLU A 193 -7.13 13.48 -40.07
CA GLU A 193 -8.23 12.59 -40.48
C GLU A 193 -8.85 13.01 -41.83
#